data_AF-A0A936TVM1-F1
#
_entry.id   AF-A0A936TVM1-F1
#
_cell.length_a   1.000
_cell.length_b   1.000
_cell.length_c   1.000
_cell.angle_alpha   90.00
_cell.angle_beta   90.00
_cell.angle_gamma   90.00
#
_symmetry.space_group_name_H-M   'P 1'
#
loop_
_entity.id
_entity.type
_entity.pdbx_description
1 polymer ?
#
loop_
_entity_poly.entity_id
_entity_poly.type
_entity_poly.pdbx_seq_one_letter_code
_entity_poly.pdbx_strand_id
1 'polypeptide(L)'
;MEAVVDAYDEIERAMGWYYYLEGKLVVPFKARCKAKRAISPLKVGQVVDVLGMAPEEECESEMFVMISHADDSLAVPLAQLESMSKDQDTKEAVGDWHYWLAQGYQF
;
A
#
# COMPACT_ATOMS: atom_id res chain seq x y z
N MET A 1 10.40 -7.25 -29.92
CA MET A 1 9.58 -6.15 -29.37
C MET A 1 8.63 -6.82 -28.39
N GLU A 2 9.15 -7.19 -27.21
CA GLU A 2 8.43 -7.95 -26.17
C GLU A 2 8.21 -7.09 -24.91
N ALA A 3 9.04 -6.07 -24.67
CA ALA A 3 8.97 -5.20 -23.50
C ALA A 3 7.68 -4.38 -23.34
N VAL A 4 6.87 -4.22 -24.41
CA VAL A 4 5.57 -3.52 -24.32
C VAL A 4 4.47 -4.49 -23.90
N VAL A 5 4.58 -5.79 -24.22
CA VAL A 5 3.58 -6.80 -23.88
C VAL A 5 3.67 -7.11 -22.38
N ASP A 6 4.88 -7.30 -21.86
CA ASP A 6 5.10 -7.58 -20.45
C ASP A 6 4.60 -6.41 -19.56
N ALA A 7 4.75 -5.16 -20.01
CA ALA A 7 4.27 -3.99 -19.27
C ALA A 7 2.73 -3.91 -19.16
N TYR A 8 1.97 -4.43 -20.13
CA TYR A 8 0.52 -4.50 -20.00
C TYR A 8 0.11 -5.48 -18.90
N ASP A 9 0.77 -6.64 -18.81
CA ASP A 9 0.54 -7.62 -17.75
C ASP A 9 0.89 -7.04 -16.37
N GLU A 10 1.96 -6.24 -16.29
CA GLU A 10 2.37 -5.58 -15.04
C GLU A 10 1.35 -4.53 -14.58
N ILE A 11 0.87 -3.70 -15.50
CA ILE A 11 -0.16 -2.70 -15.20
C ILE A 11 -1.46 -3.39 -14.76
N GLU A 12 -1.90 -4.45 -15.45
CA GLU A 12 -3.10 -5.21 -15.08
C GLU A 12 -2.96 -5.81 -13.66
N ARG A 13 -1.79 -6.32 -13.31
CA ARG A 13 -1.49 -6.84 -11.96
C ARG A 13 -1.48 -5.74 -10.90
N ALA A 14 -0.86 -4.59 -11.19
CA ALA A 14 -0.89 -3.43 -10.30
C ALA A 14 -2.32 -2.95 -10.04
N MET A 15 -3.12 -2.85 -11.11
CA MET A 15 -4.53 -2.45 -11.04
C MET A 15 -5.40 -3.45 -10.29
N GLY A 16 -5.15 -4.75 -10.47
CA GLY A 16 -5.80 -5.80 -9.69
C GLY A 16 -5.54 -5.66 -8.19
N TRP A 17 -4.28 -5.40 -7.80
CA TRP A 17 -3.93 -5.12 -6.40
C TRP A 17 -4.56 -3.84 -5.88
N TYR A 18 -4.54 -2.78 -6.68
CA TYR A 18 -5.12 -1.49 -6.31
C TYR A 18 -6.59 -1.64 -5.93
N TYR A 19 -7.42 -2.19 -6.84
CA TYR A 19 -8.86 -2.34 -6.58
C TYR A 19 -9.16 -3.38 -5.49
N TYR A 20 -8.35 -4.43 -5.36
CA TYR A 20 -8.49 -5.39 -4.25
C TYR A 20 -8.30 -4.71 -2.90
N LEU A 21 -7.23 -3.93 -2.76
CA LEU A 21 -6.92 -3.20 -1.53
C LEU A 21 -7.97 -2.11 -1.29
N GLU A 22 -8.26 -1.28 -2.29
CA GLU A 22 -9.26 -0.21 -2.17
C GLU A 22 -10.62 -0.73 -1.71
N GLY A 23 -11.07 -1.87 -2.25
CA GLY A 23 -12.35 -2.49 -1.88
C GLY A 23 -12.37 -3.15 -0.49
N LYS A 24 -11.22 -3.54 0.07
CA LYS A 24 -11.14 -4.22 1.37
C LYS A 24 -10.68 -3.33 2.54
N LEU A 25 -9.99 -2.22 2.27
CA LEU A 25 -9.50 -1.35 3.33
C LEU A 25 -10.65 -0.53 3.94
N VAL A 26 -11.05 -0.88 5.17
CA VAL A 26 -12.01 -0.12 5.96
C VAL A 26 -11.29 1.06 6.62
N VAL A 27 -11.46 2.25 6.06
CA VAL A 27 -10.76 3.48 6.45
C VAL A 27 -11.67 4.46 7.22
N PRO A 28 -11.10 5.33 8.07
CA PRO A 28 -9.68 5.36 8.44
C PRO A 28 -9.31 4.26 9.44
N PHE A 29 -8.06 3.80 9.40
CA PHE A 29 -7.52 2.85 10.38
C PHE A 29 -6.09 3.20 10.81
N LYS A 30 -5.70 2.77 12.01
CA LYS A 30 -4.33 2.97 12.50
C LYS A 30 -3.38 1.96 11.91
N ALA A 31 -2.18 2.40 11.55
CA ALA A 31 -1.09 1.54 11.13
C ALA A 31 0.22 1.94 11.80
N ARG A 32 1.12 0.97 11.98
CA ARG A 32 2.45 1.18 12.54
C ARG A 32 3.49 1.07 11.42
N CYS A 33 4.39 2.04 11.33
CA CYS A 33 5.55 1.94 10.45
C CYS A 33 6.48 0.81 10.96
N LYS A 34 6.61 -0.28 10.20
CA LYS A 34 7.44 -1.45 10.55
C LYS A 34 8.84 -1.39 9.93
N ALA A 35 9.02 -0.62 8.85
CA ALA A 35 10.28 -0.53 8.12
C ALA A 35 10.50 0.90 7.61
N LYS A 36 11.76 1.32 7.49
CA LYS A 36 12.09 2.64 6.93
C LYS A 36 12.14 2.57 5.41
N ARG A 37 11.57 3.57 4.74
CA ARG A 37 11.75 3.82 3.29
C ARG A 37 12.40 5.18 3.09
N ALA A 38 13.31 5.31 2.14
CA ALA A 38 13.99 6.58 1.87
C ALA A 38 13.00 7.68 1.39
N ILE A 39 11.93 7.25 0.72
CA ILE A 39 10.85 8.09 0.19
C ILE A 39 9.78 8.45 1.22
N SER A 40 9.89 7.96 2.47
CA SER A 40 8.91 8.23 3.51
C SER A 40 9.55 8.91 4.72
N PRO A 41 8.90 9.95 5.30
CA PRO A 41 9.41 10.60 6.50
C PRO A 41 9.16 9.78 7.78
N LEU A 42 8.42 8.67 7.69
CA LEU A 42 8.00 7.89 8.86
C LEU A 42 9.19 7.21 9.54
N LYS A 43 9.17 7.27 10.89
CA LYS A 43 10.11 6.53 11.73
C LYS A 43 9.54 5.15 12.05
N VAL A 44 10.40 4.14 12.11
CA VAL A 44 10.01 2.80 12.59
C VAL A 44 9.38 2.91 13.98
N GLY A 45 8.24 2.26 14.16
CA GLY A 45 7.42 2.28 15.37
C GLY A 45 6.37 3.40 15.41
N GLN A 46 6.48 4.43 14.56
CA GLN A 46 5.52 5.52 14.48
C GLN A 46 4.14 5.00 14.07
N VAL A 47 3.10 5.47 14.75
CA VAL A 47 1.70 5.15 14.44
C VAL A 47 1.10 6.30 13.65
N VAL A 48 0.39 5.97 12.57
CA VAL A 48 -0.27 6.90 11.66
C VAL A 48 -1.71 6.47 11.41
N ASP A 49 -2.55 7.40 11.00
CA ASP A 49 -3.90 7.11 10.51
C ASP A 49 -3.87 7.01 8.98
N VAL A 50 -4.20 5.83 8.47
CA VAL A 50 -4.37 5.56 7.03
C VAL A 50 -5.78 6.01 6.63
N LEU A 51 -5.85 6.79 5.56
CA LEU A 51 -7.06 7.46 5.09
C LEU A 51 -7.68 6.78 3.86
N GLY A 52 -6.90 5.97 3.13
CA GLY A 52 -7.32 5.37 1.86
C GLY A 52 -6.10 4.96 1.03
N MET A 53 -6.37 4.36 -0.13
CA MET A 53 -5.35 4.24 -1.18
C MET A 53 -4.89 5.63 -1.63
N ALA A 54 -3.64 5.74 -2.07
CA ALA A 54 -3.17 6.90 -2.81
C ALA A 54 -3.83 6.96 -4.19
N PRO A 55 -3.72 8.07 -4.95
CA PRO A 55 -4.20 8.11 -6.33
C PRO A 55 -3.68 6.93 -7.16
N GLU A 56 -4.54 6.42 -8.05
CA GLU A 56 -4.29 5.23 -8.86
C GLU A 56 -2.99 5.32 -9.66
N GLU A 57 -2.72 6.50 -10.25
CA GLU A 57 -1.53 6.80 -11.04
C GLU A 57 -0.22 6.69 -10.26
N GLU A 58 -0.25 6.88 -8.93
CA GLU A 58 0.91 6.71 -8.06
C GLU A 58 1.15 5.23 -7.70
N CYS A 59 0.16 4.36 -7.94
CA CYS A 59 0.16 2.97 -7.52
C CYS A 59 0.53 1.97 -8.63
N GLU A 60 0.89 2.43 -9.83
CA GLU A 60 1.25 1.55 -10.96
C GLU A 60 2.52 0.70 -10.69
N SER A 61 3.41 1.16 -9.78
CA SER A 61 4.71 0.53 -9.51
C SER A 61 4.89 -0.01 -8.08
N GLU A 62 4.15 0.53 -7.09
CA GLU A 62 4.03 -0.02 -5.74
C GLU A 62 2.68 0.42 -5.14
N MET A 63 2.10 -0.34 -4.20
CA MET A 63 0.87 0.12 -3.53
C MET A 63 1.17 1.20 -2.48
N PHE A 64 0.59 2.39 -2.66
CA PHE A 64 0.67 3.49 -1.72
C PHE A 64 -0.68 3.75 -1.04
N VAL A 65 -0.62 4.25 0.20
CA VAL A 65 -1.79 4.71 0.95
C VAL A 65 -1.59 6.14 1.43
N MET A 66 -2.67 6.90 1.45
CA MET A 66 -2.69 8.23 2.05
C MET A 66 -2.70 8.09 3.58
N ILE A 67 -1.82 8.82 4.25
CA ILE A 67 -1.84 8.96 5.71
C ILE A 67 -2.09 10.40 6.11
N SER A 68 -2.67 10.62 7.28
CA SER A 68 -2.67 11.95 7.91
C SER A 68 -1.23 12.31 8.31
N HIS A 69 -0.77 13.49 7.89
CA HIS A 69 0.58 13.98 8.15
C HIS A 69 0.62 15.50 8.35
N ALA A 70 0.85 15.91 9.61
CA ALA A 70 0.75 17.31 10.03
C ALA A 70 -0.62 17.91 9.69
N ASP A 71 -0.66 19.01 8.94
CA ASP A 71 -1.89 19.69 8.51
C ASP A 71 -2.39 19.22 7.13
N ASP A 72 -1.79 18.18 6.56
CA ASP A 72 -2.12 17.63 5.24
C ASP A 72 -2.13 16.09 5.26
N SER A 73 -2.13 15.49 4.08
CA SER A 73 -2.00 14.06 3.83
C SER A 73 -0.75 13.76 2.99
N LEU A 74 -0.21 12.56 3.14
CA LEU A 74 0.98 12.13 2.41
C LEU A 74 0.81 10.67 1.95
N ALA A 75 1.14 10.40 0.70
CA ALA A 75 1.24 9.04 0.19
C ALA A 75 2.49 8.36 0.75
N VAL A 76 2.32 7.17 1.31
CA VAL A 76 3.43 6.34 1.79
C VAL A 76 3.26 4.90 1.36
N PRO A 77 4.36 4.13 1.16
CA PRO A 77 4.24 2.76 0.72
C PRO A 77 3.48 1.91 1.73
N LEU A 78 2.49 1.13 1.29
CA LEU A 78 1.78 0.19 2.17
C LEU A 78 2.73 -0.89 2.71
N ALA A 79 3.76 -1.24 1.93
CA ALA A 79 4.79 -2.21 2.29
C ALA A 79 5.51 -1.91 3.61
N GLN A 80 5.65 -0.62 3.98
CA GLN A 80 6.29 -0.23 5.24
C GLN A 80 5.35 -0.12 6.43
N LEU A 81 4.05 -0.37 6.25
CA LEU A 81 3.04 -0.27 7.30
C LEU A 81 2.55 -1.65 7.75
N GLU A 82 2.30 -1.80 9.04
CA GLU A 82 1.57 -2.91 9.63
C GLU A 82 0.20 -2.42 10.10
N SER A 83 -0.87 -3.09 9.68
CA SER A 83 -2.22 -2.71 10.06
C SER A 83 -2.47 -2.94 11.55
N MET A 84 -3.02 -1.94 12.21
CA MET A 84 -3.58 -2.04 13.56
C MET A 84 -5.11 -1.96 13.55
N SER A 85 -5.74 -2.13 12.37
CA SER A 85 -7.20 -2.17 12.26
C SER A 85 -7.78 -3.27 13.13
N LYS A 86 -9.03 -3.11 13.59
CA LYS A 86 -9.79 -4.19 14.22
C LYS A 86 -10.60 -4.99 13.21
N ASP A 87 -10.85 -4.39 12.05
CA ASP A 87 -11.57 -4.99 10.94
C ASP A 87 -10.76 -6.14 10.32
N GLN A 88 -11.42 -7.25 10.03
CA GLN A 88 -10.75 -8.47 9.58
C GLN A 88 -10.35 -8.37 8.11
N ASP A 89 -11.20 -7.78 7.27
CA ASP A 89 -10.95 -7.64 5.82
C ASP A 89 -9.73 -6.74 5.58
N THR A 90 -9.63 -5.64 6.33
CA THR A 90 -8.47 -4.73 6.32
C THR A 90 -7.18 -5.44 6.74
N LYS A 91 -7.22 -6.29 7.78
CA LYS A 91 -6.03 -7.04 8.23
C LYS A 91 -5.59 -8.06 7.19
N GLU A 92 -6.56 -8.77 6.61
CA GLU A 92 -6.31 -9.77 5.56
C GLU A 92 -5.70 -9.10 4.34
N ALA A 93 -6.29 -8.03 3.82
CA ALA A 93 -5.81 -7.34 2.64
C ALA A 93 -4.38 -6.81 2.79
N VAL A 94 -4.06 -6.18 3.94
CA VAL A 94 -2.68 -5.74 4.23
C VAL A 94 -1.73 -6.92 4.41
N GLY A 95 -2.20 -8.02 5.00
CA GLY A 95 -1.43 -9.26 5.14
C GLY A 95 -1.10 -9.91 3.80
N ASP A 96 -2.06 -9.99 2.90
CA ASP A 96 -1.91 -10.55 1.55
C ASP A 96 -0.90 -9.74 0.74
N TRP A 97 -0.96 -8.41 0.82
CA TRP A 97 0.02 -7.54 0.19
C TRP A 97 1.45 -7.83 0.70
N HIS A 98 1.62 -7.97 2.02
CA HIS A 98 2.92 -8.34 2.58
C HIS A 98 3.37 -9.73 2.16
N TYR A 99 2.45 -10.68 2.06
CA TYR A 99 2.75 -12.03 1.57
C TYR A 99 3.23 -12.00 0.12
N TRP A 100 2.53 -11.28 -0.76
CA TRP A 100 2.90 -11.09 -2.16
C TRP A 100 4.32 -10.55 -2.31
N LEU A 101 4.64 -9.46 -1.60
CA LEU A 101 5.98 -8.88 -1.59
C LEU A 101 7.05 -9.82 -1.04
N ALA A 102 6.73 -10.62 -0.02
CA ALA A 102 7.67 -11.57 0.57
C ALA A 102 8.01 -12.74 -0.37
N GLN A 103 7.14 -13.08 -1.32
CA GLN A 103 7.43 -14.05 -2.37
C GLN A 103 8.33 -13.49 -3.48
N GLY A 104 8.65 -12.18 -3.43
CA GLY A 104 9.45 -11.51 -4.45
C GLY A 104 8.69 -11.25 -5.74
N TYR A 105 7.36 -11.36 -5.73
CA TYR A 105 6.55 -10.98 -6.87
C TYR A 105 6.59 -9.46 -7.03
N GLN A 106 6.93 -9.04 -8.24
CA GLN A 106 6.77 -7.65 -8.67
C GLN A 106 5.38 -7.50 -9.28
N PHE A 107 5.09 -6.36 -9.88
CA PHE A 107 3.95 -6.30 -10.77
C PHE A 107 4.18 -7.13 -12.01
#